data_AF-A0A7S3LD67-F1
#
_entry.id   AF-A0A7S3LD67-F1
#
_cell.length_a   1.000
_cell.length_b   1.000
_cell.length_c   1.000
_cell.angle_alpha   90.00
_cell.angle_beta   90.00
_cell.angle_gamma   90.00
#
_symmetry.space_group_name_H-M   'P 1'
#
loop_
_entity.id
_entity.type
_entity.pdbx_description
1 polymer ?
#
loop_
_entity_poly.entity_id
_entity_poly.type
_entity_poly.pdbx_seq_one_letter_code
_entity_poly.pdbx_strand_id
1 'polypeptide(L)'
;VSSERGSACCVPMQHQNRSLLLGVSHSKFRFRDKKTRGSLPGNVSSNHFFSSFYLMEPTEPYTVIARSGRFCLGFSGDQEVATQNPYGQAARNKRLRLGLEEFDCPGIHYVSGLVETPDEDHVIVAYGVADCTPRMIKVRKADVMRILLPYETAFGETRNGLF
;
A
#
# COMPACT_ATOMS: atom_id res chain seq x y z
N VAL A 1 13.62 -8.72 -14.56
CA VAL A 1 14.10 -8.33 -13.21
C VAL A 1 13.04 -7.45 -12.58
N SER A 2 12.41 -7.88 -11.48
CA SER A 2 11.33 -7.12 -10.82
C SER A 2 11.87 -5.77 -10.30
N SER A 3 11.05 -4.72 -10.37
CA SER A 3 11.36 -3.41 -9.77
C SER A 3 11.07 -3.36 -8.27
N GLU A 4 10.53 -4.45 -7.72
CA GLU A 4 10.15 -4.60 -6.34
C GLU A 4 11.38 -4.78 -5.43
N ARG A 5 11.29 -4.26 -4.21
CA ARG A 5 12.42 -4.13 -3.26
C ARG A 5 12.16 -4.79 -1.91
N GLY A 6 11.07 -5.54 -1.80
CA GLY A 6 10.65 -6.27 -0.61
C GLY A 6 9.20 -6.71 -0.75
N SER A 7 8.79 -7.66 0.09
CA SER A 7 7.42 -8.14 0.18
C SER A 7 7.08 -8.64 1.59
N ALA A 8 5.79 -8.58 1.94
CA ALA A 8 5.21 -9.28 3.07
C ALA A 8 4.20 -10.31 2.54
N CYS A 9 4.30 -11.55 3.02
CA CYS A 9 3.59 -12.71 2.47
C CYS A 9 3.46 -13.78 3.57
N CYS A 10 2.44 -14.63 3.58
CA CYS A 10 1.20 -14.55 2.81
C CYS A 10 0.00 -14.90 3.67
N VAL A 11 -1.15 -14.32 3.31
CA VAL A 11 -2.44 -14.56 3.97
C VAL A 11 -3.36 -15.33 3.02
N PRO A 12 -4.02 -16.41 3.47
CA PRO A 12 -4.98 -17.15 2.65
C PRO A 12 -6.17 -16.28 2.22
N MET A 13 -6.57 -16.43 0.96
CA MET A 13 -7.74 -15.78 0.37
C MET A 13 -8.58 -16.81 -0.38
N GLN A 14 -9.89 -16.62 -0.37
CA GLN A 14 -10.82 -17.39 -1.19
C GLN A 14 -11.48 -16.46 -2.21
N HIS A 15 -11.49 -16.87 -3.47
CA HIS A 15 -12.16 -16.14 -4.54
C HIS A 15 -12.67 -17.10 -5.60
N GLN A 16 -13.98 -17.07 -5.89
CA GLN A 16 -14.61 -17.92 -6.92
C GLN A 16 -14.23 -19.41 -6.81
N ASN A 17 -14.30 -19.98 -5.60
CA ASN A 17 -13.90 -21.36 -5.28
C ASN A 17 -12.41 -21.69 -5.52
N ARG A 18 -11.55 -20.68 -5.65
CA ARG A 18 -10.09 -20.83 -5.74
C ARG A 18 -9.45 -20.36 -4.44
N SER A 19 -8.56 -21.19 -3.90
CA SER A 19 -7.64 -20.81 -2.84
C SER A 19 -6.47 -20.01 -3.43
N LEU A 20 -6.21 -18.83 -2.87
CA LEU A 20 -5.20 -17.88 -3.31
C LEU A 20 -4.37 -17.40 -2.11
N LEU A 21 -3.21 -16.82 -2.40
CA LEU A 21 -2.35 -16.19 -1.40
C LEU A 21 -2.25 -14.69 -1.65
N LEU A 22 -2.57 -13.90 -0.62
CA LEU A 22 -2.39 -12.45 -0.60
C LEU A 22 -0.99 -12.11 -0.09
N GLY A 23 -0.31 -11.22 -0.80
CA GLY A 23 0.87 -10.55 -0.30
C GLY A 23 0.84 -9.05 -0.60
N VAL A 24 1.84 -8.35 -0.08
CA VAL A 24 2.14 -6.96 -0.40
C VAL A 24 3.55 -6.89 -0.95
N SER A 25 3.75 -6.15 -2.03
CA SER A 25 5.06 -5.84 -2.59
C SER A 25 5.34 -4.34 -2.56
N HIS A 26 6.63 -4.01 -2.58
CA HIS A 26 7.08 -2.62 -2.53
C HIS A 26 7.85 -2.25 -3.78
N SER A 27 7.43 -1.19 -4.46
CA SER A 27 8.20 -0.59 -5.54
C SER A 27 8.81 0.73 -5.09
N LYS A 28 10.05 0.99 -5.50
CA LYS A 28 10.72 2.26 -5.24
C LYS A 28 10.60 3.14 -6.47
N PHE A 29 9.96 4.29 -6.34
CA PHE A 29 9.94 5.25 -7.44
C PHE A 29 11.31 5.89 -7.59
N ARG A 30 11.89 5.71 -8.78
CA ARG A 30 13.15 6.34 -9.17
C ARG A 30 12.81 7.51 -10.06
N PHE A 31 13.04 8.73 -9.59
CA PHE A 31 13.08 9.87 -10.51
C PHE A 31 14.26 9.65 -11.47
N ARG A 32 13.93 9.30 -12.70
CA ARG A 32 14.88 9.11 -13.78
C ARG A 32 15.07 10.45 -14.47
N ASP A 33 15.96 11.29 -13.96
CA ASP A 33 17.11 11.80 -14.73
C ASP A 33 17.85 12.95 -14.02
N LYS A 34 19.17 12.93 -14.12
CA LYS A 34 20.04 14.07 -13.75
C LYS A 34 19.98 15.20 -14.79
N LYS A 35 19.39 14.95 -15.97
CA LYS A 35 19.26 15.91 -17.09
C LYS A 35 18.02 16.82 -17.02
N THR A 36 17.00 16.47 -16.24
CA THR A 36 15.75 17.26 -16.07
C THR A 36 15.70 18.06 -14.77
N ARG A 37 16.83 18.17 -14.05
CA ARG A 37 16.98 19.06 -12.87
C ARG A 37 16.71 20.54 -13.16
N GLY A 38 16.65 20.94 -14.43
CA GLY A 38 16.37 22.31 -14.84
C GLY A 38 14.89 22.71 -14.88
N SER A 39 13.92 21.82 -14.66
CA SER A 39 12.50 22.18 -14.87
C SER A 39 11.51 21.31 -14.09
N LEU A 40 11.75 21.07 -12.80
CA LEU A 40 10.65 20.74 -11.89
C LEU A 40 10.76 21.66 -10.68
N PRO A 41 9.80 22.59 -10.47
CA PRO A 41 9.79 23.40 -9.26
C PRO A 41 9.44 22.48 -8.09
N GLY A 42 10.04 22.74 -6.93
CA GLY A 42 9.87 21.92 -5.74
C GLY A 42 11.00 20.91 -5.58
N ASN A 43 11.58 20.92 -4.39
CA ASN A 43 12.72 20.11 -3.97
C ASN A 43 12.27 18.63 -3.80
N VAL A 44 11.98 17.93 -4.90
CA VAL A 44 11.42 16.56 -4.85
C VAL A 44 12.46 15.61 -4.29
N SER A 45 12.26 15.13 -3.05
CA SER A 45 13.13 14.10 -2.48
C SER A 45 12.89 12.78 -3.21
N SER A 46 13.79 12.40 -4.11
CA SER A 46 13.73 11.11 -4.77
C SER A 46 14.03 9.99 -3.76
N ASN A 47 13.10 9.04 -3.55
CA ASN A 47 13.28 7.66 -3.03
C ASN A 47 12.02 7.12 -2.29
N HIS A 48 10.80 7.41 -2.78
CA HIS A 48 9.59 6.92 -2.11
C HIS A 48 9.31 5.44 -2.39
N PHE A 49 8.92 4.71 -1.35
CA PHE A 49 8.38 3.36 -1.45
C PHE A 49 6.87 3.42 -1.59
N PHE A 50 6.34 2.60 -2.49
CA PHE A 50 4.91 2.42 -2.70
C PHE A 50 4.56 0.97 -2.43
N SER A 51 3.49 0.75 -1.68
CA SER A 51 2.98 -0.58 -1.39
C SER A 51 1.84 -0.92 -2.34
N SER A 52 1.80 -2.17 -2.80
CA SER A 52 0.74 -2.73 -3.62
C SER A 52 0.42 -4.13 -3.14
N PHE A 53 -0.87 -4.48 -3.09
CA PHE A 53 -1.30 -5.85 -2.87
C PHE A 53 -1.08 -6.67 -4.14
N TYR A 54 -0.84 -7.96 -3.98
CA TYR A 54 -0.86 -8.93 -5.07
C TYR A 54 -1.55 -10.22 -4.62
N LEU A 55 -2.18 -10.91 -5.56
CA LEU A 55 -2.70 -12.26 -5.38
C LEU A 55 -1.88 -13.23 -6.20
N MET A 56 -1.53 -14.36 -5.61
CA MET A 56 -0.83 -15.43 -6.31
C MET A 56 -1.44 -16.80 -6.04
N GLU A 57 -1.13 -17.75 -6.93
CA GLU A 57 -1.51 -19.15 -6.76
C GLU A 57 -0.74 -19.78 -5.57
N PRO A 58 -1.35 -20.71 -4.83
CA PRO A 58 -0.74 -21.32 -3.65
C PRO A 58 0.27 -22.43 -3.97
N THR A 59 0.37 -22.82 -5.24
CA THR A 59 1.24 -23.89 -5.72
C THR A 59 2.23 -23.36 -6.74
N GLU A 60 3.38 -24.02 -6.85
CA GLU A 60 4.38 -23.71 -7.87
C GLU A 60 3.72 -23.64 -9.27
N PRO A 61 4.00 -22.59 -10.08
CA PRO A 61 5.08 -21.60 -9.95
C PRO A 61 4.74 -20.33 -9.16
N TYR A 62 3.69 -20.35 -8.32
CA TYR A 62 3.21 -19.21 -7.52
C TYR A 62 2.88 -17.99 -8.40
N THR A 63 2.14 -18.23 -9.48
CA THR A 63 1.80 -17.22 -10.46
C THR A 63 1.05 -16.06 -9.81
N VAL A 64 1.55 -14.83 -9.97
CA VAL A 64 0.80 -13.64 -9.56
C VAL A 64 -0.30 -13.36 -10.58
N ILE A 65 -1.56 -13.49 -10.14
CA ILE A 65 -2.74 -13.36 -10.99
C ILE A 65 -3.36 -11.96 -10.96
N ALA A 66 -3.12 -11.18 -9.90
CA ALA A 66 -3.63 -9.82 -9.78
C ALA A 66 -2.68 -8.94 -8.97
N ARG A 67 -2.71 -7.64 -9.25
CA ARG A 67 -2.00 -6.59 -8.50
C ARG A 67 -2.88 -5.38 -8.35
N SER A 68 -2.90 -4.79 -7.16
CA SER A 68 -3.58 -3.53 -6.94
C SER A 68 -2.80 -2.36 -7.54
N GLY A 69 -3.45 -1.20 -7.59
CA GLY A 69 -2.74 0.08 -7.64
C GLY A 69 -1.80 0.29 -6.44
N ARG A 70 -1.11 1.43 -6.42
CA ARG A 70 -0.30 1.86 -5.27
C ARG A 70 -1.21 2.44 -4.20
N PHE A 71 -0.96 2.13 -2.94
CA PHE A 71 -1.73 2.66 -1.81
C PHE A 71 -0.85 3.15 -0.67
N CYS A 72 -1.45 3.94 0.22
CA CYS A 72 -0.93 4.33 1.52
C CYS A 72 -2.06 4.20 2.56
N LEU A 73 -1.71 4.00 3.84
CA LEU A 73 -2.69 3.81 4.92
C LEU A 73 -2.96 5.09 5.73
N GLY A 74 -2.85 6.25 5.07
CA GLY A 74 -3.15 7.56 5.64
C GLY A 74 -2.33 7.92 6.89
N PHE A 75 -2.80 8.94 7.61
CA PHE A 75 -2.18 9.47 8.81
C PHE A 75 -2.77 8.86 10.10
N SER A 76 -2.05 9.01 11.22
CA SER A 76 -2.61 8.72 12.55
C SER A 76 -3.82 9.62 12.83
N GLY A 77 -4.79 9.16 13.62
CA GLY A 77 -5.96 9.96 14.03
C GLY A 77 -5.61 11.00 15.09
N ASP A 78 -6.46 12.01 15.31
CA ASP A 78 -6.13 13.14 16.20
C ASP A 78 -5.87 12.70 17.65
N GLN A 79 -6.60 11.69 18.12
CA GLN A 79 -6.41 11.13 19.46
C GLN A 79 -5.04 10.44 19.63
N GLU A 80 -4.51 9.81 18.58
CA GLU A 80 -3.21 9.13 18.57
C GLU A 80 -2.04 10.14 18.57
N VAL A 81 -2.31 11.38 18.16
CA VAL A 81 -1.35 12.48 18.15
C VAL A 81 -1.41 13.31 19.44
N ALA A 82 -2.60 13.37 20.06
CA ALA A 82 -2.83 14.05 21.33
C ALA A 82 -2.12 13.38 22.52
N THR A 83 -1.78 12.10 22.42
CA THR A 83 -1.10 11.31 23.48
C THR A 83 0.39 11.63 23.67
N GLN A 84 0.87 12.80 23.24
CA GLN A 84 2.26 13.26 23.38
C GLN A 84 3.34 12.39 22.73
N ASN A 85 2.99 11.43 21.86
CA ASN A 85 4.01 10.68 21.12
C ASN A 85 4.69 11.60 20.07
N PRO A 86 5.95 12.01 20.25
CA PRO A 86 6.61 12.94 19.34
C PRO A 86 6.77 12.36 17.93
N TYR A 87 6.83 11.03 17.79
CA TYR A 87 6.94 10.37 16.50
C TYR A 87 5.63 10.41 15.70
N GLY A 88 4.47 10.38 16.38
CA GLY A 88 3.15 10.51 15.73
C GLY A 88 2.94 11.90 15.12
N GLN A 89 3.44 12.95 15.78
CA GLN A 89 3.42 14.32 15.24
C GLN A 89 4.37 14.45 14.04
N ALA A 90 5.60 13.95 14.15
CA ALA A 90 6.57 13.96 13.06
C ALA A 90 6.04 13.23 11.81
N ALA A 91 5.33 12.12 12.00
CA ALA A 91 4.72 11.34 10.92
C ALA A 91 3.63 12.10 10.15
N ARG A 92 2.90 13.03 10.79
CA ARG A 92 1.88 13.87 10.14
C ARG A 92 2.44 15.05 9.37
N ASN A 93 3.54 15.62 9.83
CA ASN A 93 4.07 16.87 9.29
C ASN A 93 4.70 16.73 7.90
N LYS A 94 4.84 15.50 7.39
CA LYS A 94 5.45 15.24 6.09
C LYS A 94 4.52 14.42 5.20
N ARG A 95 3.81 15.12 4.31
CA ARG A 95 2.99 14.53 3.25
C ARG A 95 3.84 14.07 2.07
N LEU A 96 3.32 13.10 1.33
CA LEU A 96 3.91 12.62 0.09
C LEU A 96 3.82 13.72 -0.97
N ARG A 97 4.95 14.04 -1.57
CA ARG A 97 5.04 15.00 -2.67
C ARG A 97 5.70 14.35 -3.87
N LEU A 98 5.03 14.37 -5.02
CA LEU A 98 5.55 13.88 -6.29
C LEU A 98 5.54 15.03 -7.27
N GLY A 99 6.71 15.63 -7.53
CA GLY A 99 6.76 16.87 -8.29
C GLY A 99 6.14 18.02 -7.50
N LEU A 100 5.19 18.71 -8.12
CA LEU A 100 4.42 19.81 -7.53
C LEU A 100 3.18 19.34 -6.78
N GLU A 101 2.77 18.09 -6.96
CA GLU A 101 1.55 17.56 -6.36
C GLU A 101 1.82 17.02 -4.95
N GLU A 102 0.89 17.31 -4.05
CA GLU A 102 0.86 16.78 -2.70
C GLU A 102 -0.33 15.83 -2.56
N PHE A 103 -0.09 14.66 -1.98
CA PHE A 103 -1.09 13.63 -1.78
C PHE A 103 -1.42 13.50 -0.30
N ASP A 104 -2.65 13.07 0.01
CA ASP A 104 -3.05 12.69 1.38
C ASP A 104 -2.49 11.32 1.78
N CYS A 105 -1.16 11.24 1.76
CA CYS A 105 -0.37 10.07 2.11
C CYS A 105 0.83 10.51 2.94
N PRO A 106 1.27 9.72 3.94
CA PRO A 106 2.54 9.99 4.59
C PRO A 106 3.70 9.95 3.60
N GLY A 107 4.69 10.83 3.78
CA GLY A 107 5.83 10.95 2.88
C GLY A 107 6.71 9.69 2.84
N ILE A 108 6.70 8.90 3.91
CA ILE A 108 7.29 7.56 3.96
C ILE A 108 6.27 6.62 4.59
N HIS A 109 5.95 5.54 3.88
CA HIS A 109 5.00 4.52 4.28
C HIS A 109 5.48 3.15 3.75
N TYR A 110 5.56 2.16 4.62
CA TYR A 110 6.06 0.83 4.26
C TYR A 110 5.33 -0.27 5.04
N VAL A 111 4.57 -1.13 4.34
CA VAL A 111 3.96 -2.31 4.96
C VAL A 111 5.06 -3.31 5.31
N SER A 112 5.16 -3.69 6.58
CA SER A 112 6.16 -4.64 7.07
C SER A 112 5.60 -6.04 7.28
N GLY A 113 4.28 -6.18 7.44
CA GLY A 113 3.67 -7.46 7.74
C GLY A 113 2.19 -7.54 7.40
N LEU A 114 1.75 -8.77 7.15
CA LEU A 114 0.35 -9.15 6.98
C LEU A 114 0.10 -10.37 7.84
N VAL A 115 -0.96 -10.35 8.63
CA VAL A 115 -1.39 -11.52 9.40
C VAL A 115 -2.91 -11.64 9.37
N GLU A 116 -3.39 -12.85 9.19
CA GLU A 116 -4.82 -13.16 9.24
C GLU A 116 -5.34 -13.04 10.68
N THR A 117 -6.55 -12.55 10.83
CA THR A 117 -7.22 -12.52 12.14
C THR A 117 -7.88 -13.87 12.46
N PRO A 118 -8.18 -14.19 13.73
CA PRO A 118 -8.80 -15.48 14.08
C PRO A 118 -10.19 -15.73 13.47
N ASP A 119 -10.91 -14.67 13.10
CA ASP A 119 -12.20 -14.69 12.39
C ASP A 119 -12.05 -14.90 10.86
N GLU A 120 -10.81 -14.95 10.34
CA GLU A 120 -10.44 -15.23 8.94
C GLU A 120 -11.02 -14.29 7.87
N ASP A 121 -11.85 -13.31 8.24
CA ASP A 121 -12.49 -12.33 7.37
C ASP A 121 -11.70 -11.02 7.26
N HIS A 122 -10.71 -10.82 8.13
CA HIS A 122 -9.82 -9.66 8.12
C HIS A 122 -8.34 -10.05 8.02
N VAL A 123 -7.56 -9.03 7.68
CA VAL A 123 -6.11 -9.04 7.75
C VAL A 123 -5.68 -7.85 8.61
N ILE A 124 -4.72 -8.09 9.51
CA ILE A 124 -3.98 -7.03 10.17
C ILE A 124 -2.80 -6.67 9.28
N VAL A 125 -2.76 -5.40 8.87
CA VAL A 125 -1.66 -4.84 8.09
C VAL A 125 -0.76 -4.06 9.04
N ALA A 126 0.46 -4.55 9.25
CA ALA A 126 1.50 -3.86 10.01
C ALA A 126 2.33 -2.99 9.06
N TYR A 127 2.57 -1.75 9.42
CA TYR A 127 3.29 -0.80 8.58
C TYR A 127 4.03 0.26 9.39
N GLY A 128 5.11 0.77 8.81
CA GLY A 128 5.87 1.91 9.34
C GLY A 128 5.49 3.20 8.63
N VAL A 129 5.44 4.29 9.38
CA VAL A 129 5.29 5.66 8.87
C VAL A 129 6.49 6.50 9.28
N ALA A 130 7.02 7.29 8.33
CA ALA A 130 8.16 8.19 8.55
C ALA A 130 9.44 7.51 9.10
N ASP A 131 9.60 6.19 8.91
CA ASP A 131 10.65 5.35 9.51
C ASP A 131 10.77 5.47 11.04
N CYS A 132 9.71 5.94 11.71
CA CYS A 132 9.74 6.27 13.15
C CYS A 132 8.57 5.68 13.93
N THR A 133 7.41 5.47 13.29
CA THR A 133 6.19 5.06 13.98
C THR A 133 5.64 3.77 13.38
N PRO A 134 5.65 2.65 14.14
CA PRO A 134 4.96 1.45 13.74
C PRO A 134 3.45 1.59 13.99
N ARG A 135 2.65 1.08 13.06
CA ARG A 135 1.18 1.06 13.15
C ARG A 135 0.64 -0.27 12.65
N MET A 136 -0.57 -0.58 13.09
CA MET A 136 -1.33 -1.73 12.64
C MET A 136 -2.77 -1.31 12.39
N ILE A 137 -3.37 -1.81 11.31
CA ILE A 137 -4.80 -1.63 11.04
C ILE A 137 -5.43 -2.98 10.73
N LYS A 138 -6.69 -3.15 11.15
CA LYS A 138 -7.54 -4.28 10.76
C LYS A 138 -8.31 -3.89 9.49
N VAL A 139 -8.18 -4.67 8.42
CA VAL A 139 -8.84 -4.43 7.13
C VAL A 139 -9.61 -5.68 6.72
N ARG A 140 -10.83 -5.52 6.20
CA ARG A 140 -11.60 -6.66 5.67
C ARG A 140 -10.93 -7.20 4.42
N LYS A 141 -10.82 -8.52 4.30
CA LYS A 141 -10.32 -9.19 3.10
C LYS A 141 -11.14 -8.81 1.86
N ALA A 142 -12.46 -8.65 2.01
CA ALA A 142 -13.34 -8.20 0.94
C ALA A 142 -12.99 -6.80 0.40
N ASP A 143 -12.54 -5.88 1.26
CA ASP A 143 -12.11 -4.55 0.82
C ASP A 143 -10.77 -4.62 0.08
N VAL A 144 -9.85 -5.49 0.52
CA VAL A 144 -8.60 -5.76 -0.20
C VAL A 144 -8.89 -6.34 -1.60
N MET A 145 -9.82 -7.29 -1.70
CA MET A 145 -10.26 -7.87 -2.97
C MET A 145 -10.83 -6.82 -3.93
N ARG A 146 -11.61 -5.85 -3.42
CA ARG A 146 -12.16 -4.77 -4.25
C ARG A 146 -11.06 -3.91 -4.88
N ILE A 147 -9.93 -3.71 -4.19
CA ILE A 147 -8.80 -2.95 -4.72
C ILE A 147 -7.97 -3.80 -5.70
N LEU A 148 -7.88 -5.11 -5.48
CA LEU A 148 -7.16 -6.05 -6.35
C LEU A 148 -7.88 -6.32 -7.67
N LEU A 149 -9.21 -6.42 -7.63
CA LEU A 149 -10.07 -6.84 -8.74
C LEU A 149 -11.22 -5.84 -8.95
N PRO A 150 -10.92 -4.55 -9.24
CA PRO A 150 -11.94 -3.50 -9.29
C PRO A 150 -13.03 -3.77 -10.34
N TYR A 151 -12.66 -4.39 -11.45
CA TYR A 151 -13.58 -4.69 -12.55
C TYR A 151 -14.53 -5.85 -12.23
N GLU A 152 -14.12 -6.87 -11.48
CA GLU A 152 -15.00 -8.00 -11.14
C GLU A 152 -16.10 -7.60 -10.16
N THR A 153 -15.83 -6.62 -9.28
CA THR A 153 -16.85 -6.06 -8.40
C THR A 153 -17.81 -5.09 -9.09
N ALA A 154 -17.41 -4.54 -10.24
CA ALA A 154 -18.22 -3.60 -11.03
C ALA A 154 -19.17 -4.30 -12.03
N PHE A 155 -19.04 -5.61 -12.26
CA PHE A 155 -19.94 -6.34 -13.18
C PHE A 155 -21.23 -6.85 -12.53
N GLY A 156 -21.57 -6.36 -11.32
CA GLY A 156 -22.95 -6.32 -10.84
C GLY A 156 -23.71 -5.06 -11.28
N GLU A 157 -23.01 -3.96 -11.58
CA GLU A 157 -23.59 -2.71 -12.10
C GLU A 157 -22.54 -1.94 -12.91
N THR A 158 -22.74 -1.90 -14.22
CA THR A 158 -21.90 -1.17 -15.17
C THR A 158 -21.80 0.31 -14.78
N ARG A 159 -20.66 0.74 -14.22
CA ARG A 159 -20.29 2.14 -14.18
C ARG A 159 -18.85 2.33 -14.63
N ASN A 160 -18.73 2.92 -15.82
CA ASN A 160 -17.51 3.58 -16.30
C ASN A 160 -17.07 4.61 -15.25
N GLY A 161 -15.92 4.39 -14.63
CA GLY A 161 -15.38 5.29 -13.62
C GLY A 161 -13.87 5.16 -13.55
N LEU A 162 -13.20 6.01 -14.33
CA LEU A 162 -11.79 6.34 -14.21
C LEU A 162 -11.43 6.77 -12.78
N PHE A 163 -10.28 6.28 -12.31
CA PHE A 163 -9.34 7.05 -11.48
C PHE A 163 -7.94 6.85 -12.07
#